data_AF-A0A2H8TGS9-F1
#
_entry.id   AF-A0A2H8TGS9-F1
#
_cell.length_a   1.000
_cell.length_b   1.000
_cell.length_c   1.000
_cell.angle_alpha   90.00
_cell.angle_beta   90.00
_cell.angle_gamma   90.00
#
_symmetry.space_group_name_H-M   'P 1'
#
loop_
_entity.id
_entity.type
_entity.pdbx_description
1 polymer ?
#
loop_
_entity_poly.entity_id
_entity_poly.type
_entity_poly.pdbx_seq_one_letter_code
_entity_poly.pdbx_strand_id
1 'polypeptide(L)'
;MGVALGLCPRDKLFRGYIDLEIQLREFERCRILYEKYLEFGSENCVTWIRFAELETVLGDIDRARAIYELAVNQQRLDMPEVLWKSYIDFETLQGETEKARKLYERLLERTNHFKVWMSYAQFEASSEEEGIDNISVARRVFERGNEALRRGGTPEEREGILQAWCRFEEEYGDEDSKAKVKNMLPRRIKKRVPYTSENGRDKGWEEKIDYIFPEDDAARPNLKLLETAKAWKKRKLEES
;
A
#
# COMPACT_ATOMS: atom_id res chain seq x y z
N MET A 1 43.03 -12.05 -0.55
CA MET A 1 41.88 -12.13 -1.48
C MET A 1 41.02 -10.85 -1.39
N GLY A 2 41.63 -9.64 -1.43
CA GLY A 2 41.01 -8.45 -0.79
C GLY A 2 41.13 -7.10 -1.49
N VAL A 3 41.34 -7.03 -2.82
CA VAL A 3 41.50 -5.73 -3.52
C VAL A 3 40.31 -5.39 -4.43
N ALA A 4 39.52 -6.38 -4.86
CA ALA A 4 38.44 -6.16 -5.83
C ALA A 4 37.17 -5.48 -5.25
N LEU A 5 36.92 -5.59 -3.95
CA LEU A 5 35.72 -5.01 -3.32
C LEU A 5 35.87 -3.51 -2.97
N GLY A 6 37.09 -2.96 -3.00
CA GLY A 6 37.35 -1.58 -2.56
C GLY A 6 37.29 -0.49 -3.63
N LEU A 7 37.15 -0.84 -4.92
CA LEU A 7 37.36 0.11 -6.03
C LEU A 7 36.11 0.41 -6.89
N CYS A 8 35.08 -0.44 -6.82
CA CYS A 8 33.75 -0.18 -7.36
C CYS A 8 32.82 -1.33 -6.95
N PRO A 9 31.93 -1.13 -5.96
CA PRO A 9 31.00 -2.17 -5.55
C PRO A 9 29.94 -2.32 -6.65
N ARG A 10 30.22 -3.14 -7.68
CA ARG A 10 29.17 -3.54 -8.61
C ARG A 10 28.35 -4.61 -7.90
N ASP A 11 27.06 -4.37 -7.70
CA ASP A 11 26.09 -5.30 -7.10
C ASP A 11 26.26 -6.75 -7.57
N LYS A 12 26.59 -6.92 -8.87
CA LYS A 12 26.84 -8.22 -9.50
C LYS A 12 28.00 -9.00 -8.87
N LEU A 13 29.05 -8.32 -8.41
CA LEU A 13 30.20 -8.97 -7.78
C LEU A 13 29.84 -9.47 -6.38
N PHE A 14 29.18 -8.65 -5.55
CA PHE A 14 28.71 -9.09 -4.24
C PHE A 14 27.78 -10.28 -4.34
N ARG A 15 26.79 -10.23 -5.24
CA ARG A 15 25.88 -11.37 -5.50
C ARG A 15 26.65 -12.62 -5.89
N GLY A 16 27.55 -12.53 -6.87
CA GLY A 16 28.33 -13.69 -7.32
C GLY A 16 29.24 -14.29 -6.25
N TYR A 17 29.86 -13.46 -5.40
CA TYR A 17 30.67 -13.93 -4.28
C TYR A 17 29.81 -14.59 -3.19
N ILE A 18 28.67 -13.99 -2.86
CA ILE A 18 27.73 -14.56 -1.88
C ILE A 18 27.22 -15.92 -2.39
N ASP A 19 26.81 -16.01 -3.65
CA ASP A 19 26.34 -17.26 -4.26
C ASP A 19 27.43 -18.35 -4.19
N LEU A 20 28.69 -17.99 -4.45
CA LEU A 20 29.82 -18.89 -4.33
C LEU A 20 30.04 -19.38 -2.88
N GLU A 21 30.04 -18.47 -1.91
CA GLU A 21 30.23 -18.83 -0.49
C GLU A 21 29.04 -19.67 0.05
N ILE A 22 27.82 -19.43 -0.43
CA ILE A 22 26.64 -20.27 -0.14
C ILE A 22 26.87 -21.69 -0.69
N GLN A 23 27.36 -21.82 -1.93
CA GLN A 23 27.68 -23.13 -2.51
C GLN A 23 28.78 -23.87 -1.74
N LEU A 24 29.75 -23.13 -1.20
CA LEU A 24 30.80 -23.66 -0.34
C LEU A 24 30.34 -23.93 1.10
N ARG A 25 29.10 -23.54 1.45
CA ARG A 25 28.50 -23.63 2.81
C ARG A 25 29.25 -22.82 3.86
N GLU A 26 29.96 -21.78 3.44
CA GLU A 26 30.68 -20.84 4.31
C GLU A 26 29.75 -19.71 4.75
N PHE A 27 28.72 -20.05 5.53
CA PHE A 27 27.65 -19.11 5.89
C PHE A 27 28.14 -17.91 6.71
N GLU A 28 29.18 -18.07 7.51
CA GLU A 28 29.78 -16.96 8.26
C GLU A 28 30.42 -15.92 7.32
N ARG A 29 31.03 -16.37 6.22
CA ARG A 29 31.54 -15.45 5.19
C ARG A 29 30.41 -14.78 4.43
N CYS A 30 29.30 -15.50 4.19
CA CYS A 30 28.11 -14.91 3.58
C CYS A 30 27.58 -13.75 4.42
N ARG A 31 27.52 -13.88 5.75
CA ARG A 31 27.11 -12.81 6.66
C ARG A 31 28.01 -11.58 6.54
N ILE A 32 29.32 -11.78 6.62
CA ILE A 32 30.31 -10.69 6.47
C ILE A 32 30.16 -9.99 5.10
N LEU A 33 29.89 -10.76 4.04
CA LEU A 33 29.68 -10.19 2.70
C LEU A 33 28.38 -9.38 2.61
N TYR A 34 27.28 -9.85 3.20
CA TYR A 34 26.02 -9.10 3.27
C TYR A 34 26.16 -7.83 4.10
N GLU A 35 26.77 -7.89 5.28
CA GLU A 35 27.04 -6.73 6.13
C GLU A 35 27.85 -5.67 5.37
N LYS A 36 28.97 -6.07 4.75
CA LYS A 36 29.76 -5.17 3.91
C LYS A 36 28.97 -4.61 2.75
N TYR A 37 28.12 -5.41 2.12
CA TYR A 37 27.31 -4.92 1.01
C TYR A 37 26.33 -3.83 1.49
N LEU A 38 25.73 -4.01 2.66
CA LEU A 38 24.84 -3.04 3.27
C LEU A 38 25.57 -1.79 3.81
N GLU A 39 26.85 -1.88 4.17
CA GLU A 39 27.68 -0.70 4.47
C GLU A 39 27.83 0.24 3.25
N PHE A 40 27.95 -0.32 2.04
CA PHE A 40 28.08 0.47 0.81
C PHE A 40 26.73 0.92 0.23
N GLY A 41 25.64 0.20 0.51
CA GLY A 41 24.34 0.40 -0.12
C GLY A 41 23.18 -0.03 0.75
N SER A 42 23.03 0.59 1.92
CA SER A 42 21.91 0.31 2.86
C SER A 42 20.53 0.64 2.29
N GLU A 43 20.47 1.39 1.19
CA GLU A 43 19.23 1.73 0.49
C GLU A 43 18.64 0.53 -0.30
N ASN A 44 19.43 -0.51 -0.56
CA ASN A 44 19.04 -1.64 -1.40
C ASN A 44 18.14 -2.65 -0.64
N CYS A 45 16.82 -2.54 -0.82
CA CYS A 45 15.86 -3.45 -0.19
C CYS A 45 16.07 -4.92 -0.57
N VAL A 46 16.51 -5.22 -1.80
CA VAL A 46 16.70 -6.59 -2.25
C VAL A 46 17.80 -7.27 -1.44
N THR A 47 18.88 -6.56 -1.12
CA THR A 47 19.98 -7.10 -0.30
C THR A 47 19.51 -7.45 1.10
N TRP A 48 18.71 -6.58 1.74
CA TRP A 48 18.11 -6.86 3.06
C TRP A 48 17.23 -8.11 3.04
N ILE A 49 16.35 -8.22 2.04
CA ILE A 49 15.46 -9.38 1.88
C ILE A 49 16.27 -10.67 1.72
N ARG A 50 17.27 -10.68 0.83
CA ARG A 50 18.12 -11.86 0.61
C ARG A 50 18.91 -12.26 1.85
N PHE A 51 19.35 -11.29 2.64
CA PHE A 51 20.05 -11.57 3.88
C PHE A 51 19.12 -12.21 4.92
N ALA A 52 17.91 -11.67 5.09
CA ALA A 52 16.92 -12.26 6.00
C ALA A 52 16.44 -13.65 5.53
N GLU A 53 16.26 -13.85 4.22
CA GLU A 53 15.94 -15.16 3.63
C GLU A 53 17.04 -16.20 3.93
N LEU A 54 18.31 -15.83 3.82
CA LEU A 54 19.43 -16.71 4.16
C LEU A 54 19.33 -17.20 5.61
N GLU A 55 19.16 -16.28 6.56
CA GLU A 55 19.06 -16.65 7.99
C GLU A 55 17.80 -17.49 8.28
N THR A 56 16.70 -17.21 7.57
CA THR A 56 15.48 -18.03 7.65
C THR A 56 15.74 -19.47 7.20
N VAL A 57 16.46 -19.66 6.08
CA VAL A 57 16.84 -20.99 5.58
C VAL A 57 17.81 -21.71 6.52
N LEU A 58 18.67 -20.96 7.22
CA LEU A 58 19.56 -21.49 8.26
C LEU A 58 18.84 -21.81 9.57
N GLY A 59 17.57 -21.43 9.71
CA GLY A 59 16.75 -21.64 10.90
C GLY A 59 16.94 -20.60 12.01
N ASP A 60 17.69 -19.53 11.76
CA ASP A 60 17.92 -18.44 12.71
C ASP A 60 16.86 -17.34 12.50
N ILE A 61 15.64 -17.64 12.97
CA ILE A 61 14.46 -16.78 12.80
C ILE A 61 14.64 -15.44 13.54
N ASP A 62 15.29 -15.45 14.69
CA ASP A 62 15.53 -14.23 15.48
C ASP A 62 16.51 -13.30 14.77
N ARG A 63 17.57 -13.83 14.15
CA ARG A 63 18.45 -13.01 13.31
C ARG A 63 17.71 -12.49 12.08
N ALA A 64 16.91 -13.33 11.40
CA ALA A 64 16.11 -12.88 10.26
C ALA A 64 15.18 -11.70 10.62
N ARG A 65 14.50 -11.77 11.77
CA ARG A 65 13.69 -10.67 12.32
C ARG A 65 14.51 -9.42 12.59
N ALA A 66 15.66 -9.57 13.23
CA ALA A 66 16.54 -8.44 13.51
C ALA A 66 16.99 -7.73 12.22
N ILE A 67 17.32 -8.51 11.17
CA ILE A 67 17.68 -7.97 9.86
C ILE A 67 16.51 -7.18 9.25
N TYR A 68 15.29 -7.75 9.27
CA TYR A 68 14.11 -7.04 8.78
C TYR A 68 13.84 -5.75 9.54
N GLU A 69 13.91 -5.77 10.87
CA GLU A 69 13.72 -4.57 11.71
C GLU A 69 14.80 -3.51 11.47
N LEU A 70 16.05 -3.91 11.25
CA LEU A 70 17.10 -2.95 10.86
C LEU A 70 16.82 -2.32 9.49
N ALA A 71 16.29 -3.09 8.54
CA ALA A 71 16.02 -2.64 7.19
C ALA A 71 14.88 -1.60 7.15
N VAL A 72 13.75 -1.87 7.80
CA VAL A 72 12.57 -0.97 7.84
C VAL A 72 12.82 0.34 8.62
N ASN A 73 13.82 0.35 9.48
CA ASN A 73 14.28 1.54 10.23
C ASN A 73 15.27 2.41 9.43
N GLN A 74 15.70 1.98 8.24
CA GLN A 74 16.52 2.83 7.37
C GLN A 74 15.73 4.06 6.90
N GLN A 75 16.40 5.21 6.83
CA GLN A 75 15.79 6.48 6.43
C GLN A 75 15.50 6.56 4.93
N ARG A 76 16.33 5.90 4.11
CA ARG A 76 16.23 5.87 2.66
C ARG A 76 16.28 4.43 2.19
N LEU A 77 15.27 4.06 1.41
CA LEU A 77 15.11 2.75 0.82
C LEU A 77 14.64 2.97 -0.62
N ASP A 78 15.14 2.14 -1.54
CA ASP A 78 14.80 2.20 -2.96
C ASP A 78 13.34 1.78 -3.23
N MET A 79 12.93 0.64 -2.66
CA MET A 79 11.62 0.01 -2.83
C MET A 79 11.08 -0.44 -1.48
N PRO A 80 10.69 0.51 -0.60
CA PRO A 80 10.21 0.17 0.75
C PRO A 80 8.98 -0.75 0.72
N GLU A 81 8.09 -0.60 -0.26
CA GLU A 81 6.89 -1.45 -0.42
C GLU A 81 7.23 -2.94 -0.52
N VAL A 82 8.30 -3.29 -1.24
CA VAL A 82 8.72 -4.68 -1.43
C VAL A 82 9.31 -5.25 -0.14
N LEU A 83 10.10 -4.45 0.59
CA LEU A 83 10.67 -4.85 1.88
C LEU A 83 9.57 -5.10 2.92
N TRP A 84 8.62 -4.19 3.04
CA TRP A 84 7.49 -4.34 3.98
C TRP A 84 6.65 -5.57 3.67
N LYS A 85 6.32 -5.79 2.39
CA LYS A 85 5.63 -7.00 1.95
C LYS A 85 6.41 -8.26 2.35
N SER A 86 7.72 -8.29 2.07
CA SER A 86 8.58 -9.43 2.43
C SER A 86 8.61 -9.69 3.94
N TYR A 87 8.62 -8.64 4.76
CA TYR A 87 8.65 -8.79 6.21
C TYR A 87 7.31 -9.33 6.76
N ILE A 88 6.19 -8.81 6.23
CA ILE A 88 4.85 -9.31 6.59
C ILE A 88 4.67 -10.77 6.14
N ASP A 89 5.08 -11.10 4.92
CA ASP A 89 5.04 -12.46 4.39
C ASP A 89 5.90 -13.39 5.29
N PHE A 90 7.08 -12.93 5.74
CA PHE A 90 7.93 -13.68 6.66
C PHE A 90 7.24 -13.98 7.99
N GLU A 91 6.66 -13.00 8.69
CA GLU A 91 5.98 -13.26 9.98
C GLU A 91 4.73 -14.15 9.79
N THR A 92 4.02 -13.97 8.67
CA THR A 92 2.88 -14.83 8.31
C THR A 92 3.32 -16.28 8.11
N LEU A 93 4.45 -16.51 7.42
CA LEU A 93 5.03 -17.85 7.23
C LEU A 93 5.54 -18.48 8.54
N GLN A 94 5.95 -17.67 9.51
CA GLN A 94 6.30 -18.15 10.86
C GLN A 94 5.06 -18.46 11.72
N GLY A 95 3.85 -18.20 11.23
CA GLY A 95 2.60 -18.36 11.99
C GLY A 95 2.39 -17.28 13.05
N GLU A 96 3.12 -16.17 12.97
CA GLU A 96 3.14 -15.11 13.97
C GLU A 96 2.19 -13.98 13.58
N THR A 97 0.90 -14.32 13.53
CA THR A 97 -0.20 -13.47 13.08
C THR A 97 -0.24 -12.13 13.80
N GLU A 98 -0.05 -12.12 15.12
CA GLU A 98 -0.06 -10.91 15.93
C GLU A 98 1.10 -9.95 15.59
N LYS A 99 2.27 -10.49 15.22
CA LYS A 99 3.39 -9.67 14.74
C LYS A 99 3.07 -9.10 13.36
N ALA A 100 2.51 -9.91 12.46
CA ALA A 100 2.08 -9.46 11.14
C ALA A 100 1.05 -8.32 11.23
N ARG A 101 0.05 -8.39 12.14
CA ARG A 101 -0.90 -7.29 12.40
C ARG A 101 -0.21 -6.01 12.82
N LYS A 102 0.72 -6.09 13.77
CA LYS A 102 1.49 -4.93 14.22
C LYS A 102 2.30 -4.30 13.08
N LEU A 103 2.83 -5.12 12.18
CA LEU A 103 3.52 -4.62 10.98
C LEU A 103 2.56 -3.91 10.02
N TYR A 104 1.36 -4.44 9.79
CA TYR A 104 0.33 -3.77 8.99
C TYR A 104 -0.06 -2.41 9.60
N GLU A 105 -0.36 -2.35 10.89
CA GLU A 105 -0.71 -1.09 11.56
C GLU A 105 0.44 -0.07 11.47
N ARG A 106 1.70 -0.50 11.70
CA ARG A 106 2.88 0.37 11.56
C ARG A 106 3.09 0.87 10.12
N LEU A 107 2.78 0.03 9.12
CA LEU A 107 2.83 0.43 7.72
C LEU A 107 1.72 1.44 7.37
N LEU A 108 0.53 1.27 7.97
CA LEU A 108 -0.61 2.17 7.80
C LEU A 108 -0.40 3.54 8.45
N GLU A 109 0.38 3.61 9.53
CA GLU A 109 0.82 4.88 10.12
C GLU A 109 1.76 5.67 9.19
N ARG A 110 2.54 4.97 8.35
CA ARG A 110 3.46 5.60 7.39
C ARG A 110 2.81 5.89 6.04
N THR A 111 1.85 5.06 5.62
CA THR A 111 1.21 5.13 4.31
C THR A 111 -0.27 4.82 4.41
N ASN A 112 -1.12 5.62 3.77
CA ASN A 112 -2.56 5.37 3.73
C ASN A 112 -3.01 4.89 2.34
N HIS A 113 -2.27 3.97 1.73
CA HIS A 113 -2.54 3.52 0.36
C HIS A 113 -3.52 2.33 0.35
N PHE A 114 -4.48 2.34 -0.58
CA PHE A 114 -5.57 1.35 -0.60
C PHE A 114 -5.09 -0.12 -0.72
N LYS A 115 -3.96 -0.36 -1.41
CA LYS A 115 -3.39 -1.72 -1.53
C LYS A 115 -2.96 -2.29 -0.18
N VAL A 116 -2.52 -1.45 0.77
CA VAL A 116 -2.13 -1.90 2.11
C VAL A 116 -3.36 -2.36 2.87
N TRP A 117 -4.43 -1.55 2.87
CA TRP A 117 -5.71 -1.93 3.47
C TRP A 117 -6.30 -3.21 2.85
N MET A 118 -6.26 -3.33 1.52
CA MET A 118 -6.71 -4.52 0.81
C MET A 118 -5.92 -5.77 1.23
N SER A 119 -4.58 -5.67 1.25
CA SER A 119 -3.72 -6.77 1.69
C SER A 119 -3.96 -7.13 3.16
N TYR A 120 -4.16 -6.13 4.03
CA TYR A 120 -4.42 -6.38 5.43
C TYR A 120 -5.74 -7.11 5.67
N ALA A 121 -6.82 -6.70 4.97
CA ALA A 121 -8.11 -7.38 5.07
C ALA A 121 -8.04 -8.83 4.52
N GLN A 122 -7.31 -9.06 3.43
CA GLN A 122 -7.07 -10.40 2.90
C GLN A 122 -6.27 -11.28 3.87
N PHE A 123 -5.24 -10.71 4.51
CA PHE A 123 -4.47 -11.39 5.54
C PHE A 123 -5.36 -11.83 6.70
N GLU A 124 -6.18 -10.94 7.26
CA GLU A 124 -7.10 -11.29 8.36
C GLU A 124 -8.08 -12.37 7.92
N ALA A 125 -8.65 -12.28 6.71
CA ALA A 125 -9.57 -13.28 6.19
C ALA A 125 -8.94 -14.68 6.01
N SER A 126 -7.66 -14.73 5.63
CA SER A 126 -6.92 -15.97 5.45
C SER A 126 -6.28 -16.51 6.73
N SER A 127 -6.24 -15.71 7.79
CA SER A 127 -5.68 -16.13 9.06
C SER A 127 -6.59 -17.19 9.69
N GLU A 128 -6.00 -18.24 10.26
CA GLU A 128 -6.73 -19.33 10.91
C GLU A 128 -6.53 -19.25 12.42
N GLU A 129 -7.07 -18.20 13.05
CA GLU A 129 -7.09 -18.10 14.52
C GLU A 129 -8.36 -18.71 15.12
N GLU A 130 -8.19 -19.66 16.05
CA GLU A 130 -9.29 -20.33 16.72
C GLU A 130 -10.14 -19.35 17.56
N GLY A 131 -11.46 -19.42 17.37
CA GLY A 131 -12.40 -18.62 18.16
C GLY A 131 -12.59 -17.18 17.68
N ILE A 132 -11.96 -16.78 16.57
CA ILE A 132 -12.12 -15.46 15.97
C ILE A 132 -12.91 -15.57 14.66
N ASP A 133 -13.91 -14.71 14.50
CA ASP A 133 -14.59 -14.52 13.22
C ASP A 133 -13.72 -13.63 12.32
N ASN A 134 -12.76 -14.26 11.64
CA ASN A 134 -11.79 -13.60 10.77
C ASN A 134 -12.44 -12.82 9.61
N ILE A 135 -13.61 -13.27 9.14
CA ILE A 135 -14.39 -12.56 8.11
C ILE A 135 -14.89 -11.24 8.69
N SER A 136 -15.41 -11.23 9.93
CA SER A 136 -15.83 -10.00 10.59
C SER A 136 -14.66 -9.03 10.85
N VAL A 137 -13.47 -9.55 11.16
CA VAL A 137 -12.26 -8.73 11.35
C VAL A 137 -11.84 -8.10 10.03
N ALA A 138 -11.79 -8.88 8.95
CA ALA A 138 -11.49 -8.39 7.60
C ALA A 138 -12.47 -7.30 7.16
N ARG A 139 -13.78 -7.46 7.41
CA ARG A 139 -14.80 -6.42 7.15
C ARG A 139 -14.50 -5.14 7.90
N ARG A 140 -14.10 -5.22 9.17
CA ARG A 140 -13.73 -4.06 9.99
C ARG A 140 -12.50 -3.34 9.41
N VAL A 141 -11.54 -4.07 8.85
CA VAL A 141 -10.38 -3.49 8.17
C VAL A 141 -10.83 -2.72 6.91
N PHE A 142 -11.73 -3.28 6.09
CA PHE A 142 -12.29 -2.55 4.95
C PHE A 142 -13.07 -1.29 5.35
N GLU A 143 -13.87 -1.36 6.42
CA GLU A 143 -14.59 -0.20 6.96
C GLU A 143 -13.62 0.90 7.41
N ARG A 144 -12.59 0.54 8.19
CA ARG A 144 -11.52 1.47 8.62
C ARG A 144 -10.81 2.09 7.42
N GLY A 145 -10.45 1.27 6.42
CA GLY A 145 -9.75 1.73 5.23
C GLY A 145 -10.60 2.68 4.37
N ASN A 146 -11.90 2.40 4.19
CA ASN A 146 -12.81 3.31 3.49
C ASN A 146 -12.93 4.65 4.20
N GLU A 147 -13.04 4.65 5.54
CA GLU A 147 -13.07 5.90 6.30
C GLU A 147 -11.75 6.68 6.25
N ALA A 148 -10.61 5.99 6.37
CA ALA A 148 -9.29 6.60 6.28
C ALA A 148 -9.07 7.25 4.90
N LEU A 149 -9.43 6.54 3.82
CA LEU A 149 -9.33 7.04 2.45
C LEU A 149 -10.35 8.14 2.14
N ARG A 150 -11.52 8.13 2.79
CA ARG A 150 -12.47 9.27 2.71
C ARG A 150 -11.87 10.55 3.30
N ARG A 151 -11.12 10.46 4.39
CA ARG A 151 -10.55 11.64 5.08
C ARG A 151 -9.27 12.16 4.45
N GLY A 152 -8.46 11.29 3.83
CA GLY A 152 -7.13 11.69 3.34
C GLY A 152 -6.60 10.94 2.11
N GLY A 153 -7.39 10.10 1.47
CA GLY A 153 -7.01 9.41 0.23
C GLY A 153 -7.56 10.08 -1.03
N THR A 154 -7.17 9.58 -2.20
CA THR A 154 -7.76 10.02 -3.46
C THR A 154 -9.09 9.30 -3.75
N PRO A 155 -9.99 9.88 -4.56
CA PRO A 155 -11.20 9.19 -5.00
C PRO A 155 -10.92 7.86 -5.70
N GLU A 156 -9.82 7.76 -6.46
CA GLU A 156 -9.40 6.53 -7.12
C GLU A 156 -8.99 5.45 -6.11
N GLU A 157 -8.25 5.82 -5.07
CA GLU A 157 -7.85 4.90 -3.99
C GLU A 157 -9.06 4.42 -3.19
N ARG A 158 -9.99 5.33 -2.85
CA ARG A 158 -11.23 5.00 -2.17
C ARG A 158 -12.12 4.09 -3.02
N GLU A 159 -12.19 4.31 -4.32
CA GLU A 159 -12.87 3.37 -5.21
C GLU A 159 -12.15 2.00 -5.22
N GLY A 160 -10.82 2.00 -5.29
CA GLY A 160 -10.01 0.78 -5.28
C GLY A 160 -10.30 -0.11 -4.07
N ILE A 161 -10.38 0.46 -2.86
CA ILE A 161 -10.74 -0.31 -1.67
C ILE A 161 -12.19 -0.83 -1.71
N LEU A 162 -13.14 -0.04 -2.21
CA LEU A 162 -14.54 -0.47 -2.30
C LEU A 162 -14.72 -1.59 -3.33
N GLN A 163 -14.00 -1.55 -4.45
CA GLN A 163 -13.99 -2.65 -5.41
C GLN A 163 -13.39 -3.92 -4.81
N ALA A 164 -12.31 -3.80 -4.04
CA ALA A 164 -11.73 -4.94 -3.33
C ALA A 164 -12.71 -5.50 -2.29
N TRP A 165 -13.42 -4.65 -1.56
CA TRP A 165 -14.43 -5.07 -0.59
C TRP A 165 -15.64 -5.73 -1.28
N CYS A 166 -16.09 -5.25 -2.44
CA CYS A 166 -17.11 -5.94 -3.23
C CYS A 166 -16.70 -7.37 -3.58
N ARG A 167 -15.46 -7.58 -4.05
CA ARG A 167 -14.95 -8.93 -4.38
C ARG A 167 -14.91 -9.81 -3.14
N PHE A 168 -14.48 -9.25 -2.01
CA PHE A 168 -14.48 -9.96 -0.73
C PHE A 168 -15.89 -10.40 -0.30
N GLU A 169 -16.90 -9.53 -0.39
CA GLU A 169 -18.28 -9.92 -0.07
C GLU A 169 -18.90 -10.86 -1.12
N GLU A 170 -18.41 -10.87 -2.36
CA GLU A 170 -18.81 -11.89 -3.34
C GLU A 170 -18.33 -13.29 -2.95
N GLU A 171 -17.15 -13.40 -2.32
CA GLU A 171 -16.56 -14.66 -1.87
C GLU A 171 -17.10 -15.11 -0.50
N TYR A 172 -17.25 -14.20 0.46
CA TYR A 172 -17.53 -14.51 1.87
C TYR A 172 -18.85 -13.93 2.41
N GLY A 173 -19.55 -13.12 1.63
CA GLY A 173 -20.71 -12.33 2.04
C GLY A 173 -22.07 -12.94 1.72
N ASP A 174 -23.10 -12.39 2.35
CA ASP A 174 -24.50 -12.64 2.03
C ASP A 174 -25.04 -11.57 1.06
N GLU A 175 -26.28 -11.71 0.60
CA GLU A 175 -26.85 -10.76 -0.36
C GLU A 175 -27.00 -9.34 0.23
N ASP A 176 -27.22 -9.24 1.54
CA ASP A 176 -27.35 -7.96 2.24
C ASP A 176 -25.98 -7.23 2.33
N SER A 177 -24.92 -7.94 2.69
CA SER A 177 -23.57 -7.37 2.77
C SER A 177 -23.06 -6.96 1.38
N LYS A 178 -23.30 -7.79 0.35
CA LYS A 178 -22.99 -7.45 -1.04
C LYS A 178 -23.74 -6.19 -1.49
N ALA A 179 -25.03 -6.10 -1.22
CA ALA A 179 -25.85 -4.94 -1.57
C ALA A 179 -25.35 -3.67 -0.85
N LYS A 180 -24.99 -3.79 0.43
CA LYS A 180 -24.45 -2.68 1.23
C LYS A 180 -23.20 -2.08 0.57
N VAL A 181 -22.20 -2.90 0.23
CA VAL A 181 -20.94 -2.40 -0.36
C VAL A 181 -21.16 -1.90 -1.79
N LYS A 182 -22.00 -2.57 -2.60
CA LYS A 182 -22.34 -2.12 -3.96
C LYS A 182 -22.99 -0.73 -3.95
N ASN A 183 -23.83 -0.43 -2.96
CA ASN A 183 -24.45 0.87 -2.80
C ASN A 183 -23.48 1.98 -2.36
N MET A 184 -22.26 1.65 -1.91
CA MET A 184 -21.22 2.61 -1.57
C MET A 184 -20.35 3.01 -2.76
N LEU A 185 -20.37 2.23 -3.86
CA LEU A 185 -19.52 2.48 -5.02
C LEU A 185 -19.80 3.84 -5.69
N PRO A 186 -18.77 4.56 -6.14
CA PRO A 186 -18.95 5.84 -6.80
C PRO A 186 -19.47 5.68 -8.23
N ARG A 187 -20.17 6.71 -8.70
CA ARG A 187 -20.45 6.89 -10.12
C ARG A 187 -19.29 7.64 -10.78
N ARG A 188 -18.74 7.06 -11.85
CA ARG A 188 -17.72 7.69 -12.68
C ARG A 188 -18.39 8.60 -13.71
N ILE A 189 -18.05 9.89 -13.69
CA ILE A 189 -18.54 10.86 -14.67
C ILE A 189 -17.37 11.51 -15.40
N LYS A 190 -17.55 11.80 -16.69
CA LYS A 190 -16.57 12.56 -17.47
C LYS A 190 -16.89 14.05 -17.37
N LYS A 191 -15.96 14.84 -16.86
CA LYS A 191 -16.07 16.29 -16.75
C LYS A 191 -15.08 16.96 -17.70
N ARG A 192 -15.55 17.95 -18.46
CA ARG A 192 -14.69 18.77 -19.31
C ARG A 192 -14.10 19.91 -18.48
N VAL A 193 -12.78 19.92 -18.33
CA VAL A 193 -12.05 20.95 -17.58
C VAL A 193 -11.28 21.80 -18.60
N PRO A 194 -11.40 23.14 -18.56
CA PRO A 194 -10.62 23.98 -19.46
C PRO A 194 -9.14 23.88 -19.08
N TYR A 195 -8.26 23.66 -20.05
CA TYR A 195 -6.81 23.70 -19.85
C TYR A 195 -6.18 24.79 -20.71
N THR A 196 -5.10 25.37 -20.20
CA THR A 196 -4.24 26.32 -20.91
C THR A 196 -2.83 25.76 -20.98
N SER A 197 -2.30 25.65 -22.20
CA SER A 197 -0.88 25.31 -22.42
C SER A 197 0.04 26.37 -21.80
N GLU A 198 1.24 25.98 -21.36
CA GLU A 198 2.25 26.85 -20.68
C GLU A 198 2.54 28.16 -21.45
N ASN A 199 2.36 28.15 -22.78
CA ASN A 199 2.58 29.31 -23.64
C ASN A 199 1.39 30.28 -23.73
N GLY A 200 0.28 30.00 -23.02
CA GLY A 200 -0.93 30.83 -22.96
C GLY A 200 -1.73 30.96 -24.27
N ARG A 201 -1.26 30.34 -25.36
CA ARG A 201 -1.83 30.45 -26.72
C ARG A 201 -2.91 29.42 -27.01
N ASP A 202 -2.78 28.20 -26.49
CA ASP A 202 -3.74 27.12 -26.72
C ASP A 202 -4.64 26.94 -25.50
N LYS A 203 -5.94 27.25 -25.70
CA LYS A 203 -7.03 26.98 -24.75
C LYS A 203 -7.80 25.77 -25.27
N GLY A 204 -7.83 24.70 -24.49
CA GLY A 204 -8.55 23.47 -24.84
C GLY A 204 -9.43 22.99 -23.69
N TRP A 205 -10.12 21.86 -23.92
CA TRP A 205 -10.82 21.12 -22.87
C TRP A 205 -10.10 19.80 -22.68
N GLU A 206 -9.81 19.46 -21.43
CA GLU A 206 -9.34 18.13 -21.02
C GLU A 206 -10.51 17.34 -20.43
N GLU A 207 -10.65 16.08 -20.84
CA GLU A 207 -11.62 15.18 -20.23
C GLU A 207 -11.02 14.59 -18.95
N LYS A 208 -11.53 15.01 -17.79
CA LYS A 208 -11.14 14.47 -16.49
C LYS A 208 -12.23 13.56 -15.94
N ILE A 209 -11.85 12.40 -15.43
CA ILE A 209 -12.77 11.51 -14.71
C ILE A 209 -12.98 12.08 -13.31
N ASP A 210 -14.24 12.21 -12.91
CA ASP A 210 -14.65 12.65 -11.59
C ASP A 210 -15.54 11.55 -10.95
N TYR A 211 -15.49 11.45 -9.63
CA TYR A 211 -16.13 10.37 -8.87
C TYR A 211 -17.16 10.95 -7.91
N ILE A 212 -18.40 10.46 -8.00
CA ILE A 212 -19.48 10.85 -7.09
C ILE A 212 -19.85 9.65 -6.23
N PHE A 213 -19.44 9.69 -4.96
CA PHE A 213 -19.84 8.69 -3.97
C PHE A 213 -21.27 8.99 -3.49
N PRO A 214 -22.15 7.98 -3.40
CA PRO A 214 -23.55 8.18 -2.99
C PRO A 214 -23.73 8.88 -1.65
N GLU A 215 -22.87 8.58 -0.67
CA GLU A 215 -22.89 9.23 0.65
C GLU A 215 -22.51 10.72 0.59
N ASP A 216 -21.54 11.08 -0.27
CA ASP A 216 -21.08 12.46 -0.41
C ASP A 216 -22.08 13.30 -1.22
N ASP A 217 -22.85 12.67 -2.12
CA ASP A 217 -23.94 13.33 -2.86
C ASP A 217 -25.15 13.60 -1.95
N ALA A 218 -25.49 12.66 -1.07
CA ALA A 218 -26.54 12.85 -0.06
C ALA A 218 -26.18 13.94 0.97
N ALA A 219 -24.89 14.10 1.27
CA ALA A 219 -24.37 15.14 2.17
C ALA A 219 -24.28 16.53 1.52
N ARG A 220 -24.41 16.66 0.19
CA ARG A 220 -24.46 17.94 -0.51
C ARG A 220 -25.90 18.45 -0.58
N PRO A 221 -26.34 19.40 0.28
CA PRO A 221 -27.67 19.98 0.13
C PRO A 221 -27.76 20.68 -1.22
N ASN A 222 -28.56 20.13 -2.15
CA ASN A 222 -28.83 20.60 -3.51
C ASN A 222 -28.10 21.90 -3.91
N LEU A 223 -26.78 21.81 -4.15
CA LEU A 223 -25.96 22.98 -4.48
C LEU A 223 -26.45 23.63 -5.77
N LYS A 224 -27.02 22.84 -6.68
CA LYS A 224 -27.71 23.32 -7.89
C LYS A 224 -28.88 24.25 -7.57
N LEU A 225 -29.66 23.98 -6.51
CA LEU A 225 -30.79 24.82 -6.12
C LEU A 225 -30.30 26.17 -5.52
N LEU A 226 -29.19 26.14 -4.78
CA LEU A 226 -28.55 27.35 -4.26
C LEU A 226 -27.83 28.19 -5.35
N GLU A 227 -27.17 27.54 -6.31
CA GLU A 227 -26.55 28.20 -7.46
C GLU A 227 -27.59 28.83 -8.38
N THR A 228 -28.68 28.11 -8.67
CA THR A 228 -29.82 28.64 -9.45
C THR A 228 -30.55 29.76 -8.72
N ALA A 229 -30.71 29.67 -7.39
CA ALA A 229 -31.26 30.76 -6.57
C ALA A 229 -30.36 32.01 -6.58
N LYS A 230 -29.02 31.84 -6.49
CA LYS A 230 -28.06 32.94 -6.63
C LYS A 230 -28.10 33.57 -8.02
N ALA A 231 -28.18 32.75 -9.07
CA ALA A 231 -28.27 33.23 -10.45
C ALA A 231 -29.57 33.99 -10.72
N TRP A 232 -30.70 33.53 -10.18
CA TRP A 232 -31.99 34.23 -10.25
C TRP A 232 -31.96 35.58 -9.53
N LYS A 233 -31.38 35.62 -8.32
CA LYS A 233 -31.22 36.87 -7.56
C LYS A 233 -30.34 37.88 -8.29
N LYS A 234 -29.28 37.42 -8.96
CA LYS A 234 -28.39 38.27 -9.75
C LYS A 234 -29.11 38.87 -10.97
N ARG A 235 -29.90 38.07 -11.70
CA ARG A 235 -30.76 38.54 -12.80
C ARG A 235 -31.77 39.60 -12.36
N LYS A 236 -32.43 39.38 -11.22
CA LYS A 236 -33.37 40.34 -10.61
C LYS A 236 -32.73 41.69 -10.24
N LEU A 237 -31.43 41.69 -9.90
CA LEU A 237 -30.66 42.89 -9.58
C LEU A 237 -30.14 43.62 -10.82
N GLU A 238 -29.95 42.92 -11.93
CA GLU A 238 -29.53 43.49 -13.23
C GLU A 238 -30.72 44.08 -14.02
N GLU A 239 -31.96 43.70 -13.68
CA GLU A 239 -33.21 44.19 -14.29
C GLU A 239 -33.87 45.36 -13.53
N SER A 240 -33.24 45.88 -12.46
CA SER A 240 -33.69 47.04 -11.68
C SER A 240 -32.72 48.22 -11.83
#